data_AF-A0A952RUC8-F1
#
_entry.id   AF-A0A952RUC8-F1
#
_cell.length_a   1.000
_cell.length_b   1.000
_cell.length_c   1.000
_cell.angle_alpha   90.00
_cell.angle_beta   90.00
_cell.angle_gamma   90.00
#
_symmetry.space_group_name_H-M   'P 1'
#
loop_
_entity.id
_entity.type
_entity.pdbx_description
1 polymer ?
#
loop_
_entity_poly.entity_id
_entity_poly.type
_entity_poly.pdbx_seq_one_letter_code
_entity_poly.pdbx_strand_id
1 'polypeptide(L)'
;MLEFFHDPPSSLDVLLCMGKLIERRKRFESSRLWILSAGRPTTALAKLGFTVLPDWPSGTYTLEEDFRTRIIVVNELPVDRGTLFFRAVGAGAVLRAALSEATALPLDAPERSMIVRAVLEVWGEPHVDEEFDMTTQDFVERWERRLRGEGGEQAMRDVLARQLRARFGGLDTAVEARIRDAGVDELTRWTDRIITAAALDDVFAEP
;
A
#
# COMPACT_ATOMS: atom_id res chain seq x y z
N MET A 1 11.75 -4.81 -4.04
CA MET A 1 11.56 -3.81 -5.11
C MET A 1 10.14 -3.96 -5.59
N LEU A 2 9.45 -2.86 -5.81
CA LEU A 2 8.05 -2.81 -6.22
C LEU A 2 7.97 -1.99 -7.52
N GLU A 3 7.30 -2.51 -8.53
CA GLU A 3 7.08 -1.86 -9.82
C GLU A 3 5.59 -1.93 -10.16
N PHE A 4 5.04 -0.85 -10.71
CA PHE A 4 3.61 -0.72 -11.00
C PHE A 4 3.41 -0.55 -12.50
N PHE A 5 2.37 -1.20 -13.03
CA PHE A 5 1.98 -1.11 -14.43
C PHE A 5 0.46 -0.94 -14.56
N HIS A 6 0.06 0.19 -15.16
CA HIS A 6 -1.32 0.42 -15.57
C HIS A 6 -1.75 -0.62 -16.63
N ASP A 7 -0.96 -0.76 -17.68
CA ASP A 7 -1.20 -1.74 -18.73
C ASP A 7 -0.48 -3.05 -18.44
N PRO A 8 -1.01 -4.22 -18.86
CA PRO A 8 -0.31 -5.49 -18.66
C PRO A 8 1.10 -5.47 -19.28
N PRO A 9 2.18 -5.66 -18.48
CA PRO A 9 3.55 -5.55 -18.99
C PRO A 9 3.84 -6.62 -20.04
N SER A 10 4.64 -6.25 -21.03
CA SER A 10 5.19 -7.21 -21.99
C SER A 10 6.27 -8.10 -21.34
N SER A 11 6.70 -9.14 -22.05
CA SER A 11 7.85 -9.94 -21.60
C SER A 11 9.11 -9.09 -21.42
N LEU A 12 9.31 -8.08 -22.26
CA LEU A 12 10.48 -7.21 -22.20
C LEU A 12 10.44 -6.32 -20.94
N ASP A 13 9.27 -5.77 -20.59
CA ASP A 13 9.11 -4.94 -19.40
C ASP A 13 9.44 -5.72 -18.12
N VAL A 14 8.94 -6.96 -18.03
CA VAL A 14 9.25 -7.86 -16.90
C VAL A 14 10.76 -8.13 -16.82
N LEU A 15 11.42 -8.41 -17.95
CA LEU A 15 12.88 -8.64 -18.00
C LEU A 15 13.68 -7.39 -17.60
N LEU A 16 13.23 -6.19 -17.99
CA LEU A 16 13.84 -4.93 -17.56
C LEU A 16 13.75 -4.74 -16.04
N CYS A 17 12.59 -5.02 -15.43
CA CYS A 17 12.43 -5.01 -13.97
C CYS A 17 13.34 -6.05 -13.30
N MET A 18 13.48 -7.25 -13.87
CA MET A 18 14.40 -8.28 -13.37
C MET A 18 15.87 -7.81 -13.42
N GLY A 19 16.25 -7.07 -14.47
CA GLY A 19 17.56 -6.41 -14.55
C GLY A 19 17.80 -5.44 -13.39
N LYS A 20 16.81 -4.60 -13.05
CA LYS A 20 16.87 -3.71 -11.88
C LYS A 20 17.02 -4.50 -10.57
N LEU A 21 16.34 -5.64 -10.45
CA LEU A 21 16.45 -6.53 -9.28
C LEU A 21 17.87 -7.08 -9.13
N ILE A 22 18.49 -7.54 -10.22
CA ILE A 22 19.86 -8.09 -10.21
C ILE A 22 20.85 -7.06 -9.66
N GLU A 23 20.77 -5.82 -10.15
CA GLU A 23 21.62 -4.73 -9.64
C GLU A 23 21.37 -4.46 -8.16
N ARG A 24 20.10 -4.45 -7.73
CA ARG A 24 19.76 -4.26 -6.30
C ARG A 24 20.31 -5.40 -5.43
N ARG A 25 20.33 -6.64 -5.92
CA ARG A 25 20.83 -7.81 -5.19
C ARG A 25 22.32 -7.76 -4.91
N LYS A 26 23.12 -7.00 -5.67
CA LYS A 26 24.53 -6.73 -5.34
C LYS A 26 24.71 -6.03 -3.98
N ARG A 27 23.71 -5.27 -3.54
CA ARG A 27 23.71 -4.57 -2.24
C ARG A 27 22.79 -5.22 -1.20
N PHE A 28 21.74 -5.90 -1.65
CA PHE A 28 20.71 -6.50 -0.82
C PHE A 28 20.32 -7.88 -1.36
N GLU A 29 21.11 -8.92 -1.03
CA GLU A 29 21.03 -10.26 -1.64
C GLU A 29 19.63 -10.90 -1.59
N SER A 30 18.88 -10.65 -0.50
CA SER A 30 17.53 -11.16 -0.25
C SER A 30 16.43 -10.40 -0.98
N SER A 31 16.77 -9.40 -1.80
CA SER A 31 15.78 -8.61 -2.55
C SER A 31 14.91 -9.50 -3.44
N ARG A 32 13.62 -9.18 -3.46
CA ARG A 32 12.59 -9.75 -4.33
C ARG A 32 11.96 -8.64 -5.16
N LEU A 33 11.61 -8.95 -6.41
CA LEU A 33 10.82 -8.08 -7.28
C LEU A 33 9.34 -8.44 -7.14
N TRP A 34 8.53 -7.41 -6.92
CA TRP A 34 7.08 -7.47 -6.95
C TRP A 34 6.60 -6.54 -8.04
N ILE A 35 5.83 -7.06 -8.98
CA ILE A 35 5.18 -6.30 -10.05
C ILE A 35 3.69 -6.30 -9.77
N LEU A 36 3.07 -5.13 -9.68
CA LEU A 36 1.62 -4.99 -9.67
C LEU A 36 1.20 -4.61 -11.08
N SER A 37 0.34 -5.42 -11.69
CA SER A 37 -0.21 -5.15 -13.00
C SER A 37 -1.72 -5.05 -12.92
N ALA A 38 -2.28 -3.97 -13.45
CA ALA A 38 -3.72 -3.75 -13.40
C ALA A 38 -4.52 -4.80 -14.20
N GLY A 39 -3.92 -5.45 -15.19
CA GLY A 39 -4.51 -6.57 -15.94
C GLY A 39 -3.54 -7.73 -16.19
N ARG A 40 -4.05 -8.87 -16.68
CA ARG A 40 -3.25 -10.09 -16.86
C ARG A 40 -2.20 -9.93 -17.98
N PRO A 41 -0.89 -10.03 -17.70
CA PRO A 41 0.13 -10.02 -18.74
C PRO A 41 0.31 -11.41 -19.36
N THR A 42 -0.72 -11.87 -20.08
CA THR A 42 -0.85 -13.25 -20.59
C THR A 42 0.41 -13.74 -21.32
N THR A 43 0.96 -12.92 -22.23
CA THR A 43 2.16 -13.29 -23.00
C THR A 43 3.39 -13.39 -22.10
N ALA A 44 3.57 -12.46 -21.14
CA ALA A 44 4.71 -12.48 -20.25
C ALA A 44 4.65 -13.68 -19.29
N LEU A 45 3.49 -13.94 -18.68
CA LEU A 45 3.28 -15.09 -17.81
C LEU A 45 3.60 -16.40 -18.52
N ALA A 46 3.07 -16.59 -19.73
CA ALA A 46 3.28 -17.82 -20.50
C ALA A 46 4.72 -17.98 -20.99
N LYS A 47 5.31 -16.95 -21.62
CA LYS A 47 6.65 -17.06 -22.22
C LYS A 47 7.77 -17.14 -21.20
N LEU A 48 7.62 -16.48 -20.05
CA LEU A 48 8.63 -16.49 -18.99
C LEU A 48 8.43 -17.63 -17.98
N GLY A 49 7.36 -18.42 -18.12
CA GLY A 49 7.12 -19.59 -17.28
C GLY A 49 6.65 -19.27 -15.86
N PHE A 50 5.91 -18.17 -15.68
CA PHE A 50 5.29 -17.89 -14.38
C PHE A 50 4.26 -18.96 -14.02
N THR A 51 4.23 -19.33 -12.75
CA THR A 51 3.25 -20.26 -12.19
C THR A 51 2.38 -19.55 -11.15
N VAL A 52 1.20 -20.09 -10.87
CA VAL A 52 0.36 -19.57 -9.77
C VAL A 52 1.11 -19.79 -8.46
N LEU A 53 1.14 -18.77 -7.60
CA LEU A 53 1.74 -18.87 -6.27
C LEU A 53 0.76 -19.60 -5.33
N PRO A 54 1.12 -20.78 -4.79
CA PRO A 54 0.26 -21.48 -3.83
C PRO A 54 0.06 -20.67 -2.55
N ASP A 55 -1.08 -20.89 -1.88
CA ASP A 55 -1.47 -20.24 -0.61
C ASP A 55 -1.57 -18.71 -0.66
N TRP A 56 -1.57 -18.14 -1.86
CA TRP A 56 -1.81 -16.72 -2.11
C TRP A 56 -3.16 -16.50 -2.81
N PRO A 57 -3.75 -15.29 -2.71
CA PRO A 57 -4.96 -14.95 -3.42
C PRO A 57 -4.83 -15.19 -4.93
N SER A 58 -5.97 -15.47 -5.58
CA SER A 58 -6.03 -15.57 -7.04
C SER A 58 -5.44 -14.33 -7.72
N GLY A 59 -4.82 -14.51 -8.89
CA GLY A 59 -4.10 -13.43 -9.57
C GLY A 59 -2.65 -13.24 -9.09
N THR A 60 -2.16 -14.07 -8.17
CA THR A 60 -0.75 -14.04 -7.75
C THR A 60 0.07 -15.09 -8.49
N TYR A 61 1.12 -14.62 -9.18
CA TYR A 61 2.01 -15.44 -9.97
C TYR A 61 3.45 -15.29 -9.51
N THR A 62 4.25 -16.33 -9.72
CA THR A 62 5.64 -16.35 -9.32
C THR A 62 6.55 -17.01 -10.33
N LEU A 63 7.77 -16.48 -10.38
CA LEU A 63 8.95 -17.05 -10.99
C LEU A 63 10.00 -17.15 -9.88
N GLU A 64 9.99 -18.29 -9.17
CA GLU A 64 10.90 -18.56 -8.03
C GLU A 64 12.27 -19.10 -8.54
N GLU A 65 13.03 -19.78 -7.67
CA GLU A 65 14.46 -20.09 -7.83
C GLU A 65 15.34 -18.83 -7.78
N ASP A 66 16.08 -18.53 -8.86
CA ASP A 66 17.05 -17.44 -8.90
C ASP A 66 16.44 -16.10 -9.28
N PHE A 67 15.26 -16.09 -9.89
CA PHE A 67 14.63 -14.89 -10.41
C PHE A 67 13.91 -14.07 -9.34
N ARG A 68 13.47 -14.69 -8.24
CA ARG A 68 12.77 -14.05 -7.10
C ARG A 68 11.81 -12.95 -7.55
N THR A 69 10.93 -13.29 -8.49
CA THR A 69 10.00 -12.33 -9.12
C THR A 69 8.57 -12.80 -8.91
N ARG A 70 7.69 -11.86 -8.53
CA ARG A 70 6.26 -12.09 -8.35
C ARG A 70 5.46 -11.04 -9.12
N ILE A 71 4.35 -11.48 -9.72
CA ILE A 71 3.38 -10.61 -10.39
C ILE A 71 2.04 -10.76 -9.66
N ILE A 72 1.46 -9.64 -9.24
CA ILE A 72 0.08 -9.56 -8.75
C ILE A 72 -0.75 -8.92 -9.85
N VAL A 73 -1.72 -9.67 -10.38
CA VAL A 73 -2.69 -9.20 -11.35
C VAL A 73 -3.91 -8.67 -10.62
N VAL A 74 -4.02 -7.35 -10.55
CA VAL A 74 -4.92 -6.66 -9.63
C VAL A 74 -6.39 -6.94 -9.95
N ASN A 75 -6.77 -7.01 -11.23
CA ASN A 75 -8.15 -7.31 -11.64
C ASN A 75 -8.56 -8.78 -11.49
N GLU A 76 -7.67 -9.65 -11.02
CA GLU A 76 -7.96 -11.06 -10.69
C GLU A 76 -8.03 -11.33 -9.19
N LEU A 77 -7.72 -10.32 -8.38
CA LEU A 77 -7.78 -10.43 -6.94
C LEU A 77 -9.23 -10.59 -6.48
N PRO A 78 -9.50 -11.43 -5.48
CA PRO A 78 -10.82 -11.52 -4.88
C PRO A 78 -11.23 -10.15 -4.30
N VAL A 79 -12.53 -9.84 -4.35
CA VAL A 79 -13.08 -8.59 -3.82
C VAL A 79 -13.38 -8.79 -2.33
N ASP A 80 -12.35 -8.63 -1.52
CA ASP A 80 -12.44 -8.65 -0.07
C ASP A 80 -11.45 -7.66 0.56
N ARG A 81 -11.45 -7.58 1.90
CA ARG A 81 -10.65 -6.65 2.67
C ARG A 81 -9.15 -6.95 2.62
N GLY A 82 -8.76 -8.21 2.47
CA GLY A 82 -7.36 -8.65 2.42
C GLY A 82 -6.64 -8.23 1.14
N THR A 83 -7.37 -7.95 0.06
CA THR A 83 -6.81 -7.50 -1.22
C THR A 83 -7.00 -6.01 -1.48
N LEU A 84 -7.75 -5.31 -0.61
CA LEU A 84 -8.17 -3.94 -0.83
C LEU A 84 -7.00 -2.99 -1.10
N PHE A 85 -5.89 -3.14 -0.37
CA PHE A 85 -4.68 -2.35 -0.60
C PHE A 85 -4.18 -2.46 -2.03
N PHE A 86 -4.01 -3.69 -2.54
CA PHE A 86 -3.52 -3.93 -3.90
C PHE A 86 -4.48 -3.42 -4.97
N ARG A 87 -5.79 -3.52 -4.73
CA ARG A 87 -6.83 -2.98 -5.63
C ARG A 87 -6.83 -1.45 -5.64
N ALA A 88 -6.53 -0.81 -4.51
CA ALA A 88 -6.48 0.64 -4.37
C ALA A 88 -5.18 1.29 -4.91
N VAL A 89 -4.17 0.50 -5.26
CA VAL A 89 -2.97 0.96 -6.00
C VAL A 89 -2.96 0.43 -7.44
N GLY A 90 -4.07 -0.14 -7.90
CA GLY A 90 -4.27 -0.57 -9.28
C GLY A 90 -4.78 0.56 -10.16
N ALA A 91 -5.60 0.23 -11.16
CA ALA A 91 -6.10 1.21 -12.12
C ALA A 91 -7.57 1.03 -12.50
N GLY A 92 -8.12 2.02 -13.21
CA GLY A 92 -9.44 1.99 -13.83
C GLY A 92 -10.58 1.62 -12.88
N ALA A 93 -11.45 0.71 -13.31
CA ALA A 93 -12.66 0.33 -12.54
C ALA A 93 -12.33 -0.36 -11.22
N VAL A 94 -11.21 -1.10 -11.14
CA VAL A 94 -10.79 -1.80 -9.91
C VAL A 94 -10.32 -0.79 -8.87
N LEU A 95 -9.53 0.21 -9.29
CA LEU A 95 -9.13 1.33 -8.43
C LEU A 95 -10.36 2.08 -7.90
N ARG A 96 -11.28 2.50 -8.78
CA ARG A 96 -12.49 3.24 -8.37
C ARG A 96 -13.34 2.47 -7.36
N ALA A 97 -13.53 1.17 -7.58
CA ALA A 97 -14.26 0.32 -6.63
C ALA A 97 -13.53 0.23 -5.28
N ALA A 98 -12.21 0.02 -5.30
CA ALA A 98 -11.40 -0.06 -4.10
C ALA A 98 -11.36 1.25 -3.30
N LEU A 99 -11.30 2.41 -3.97
CA LEU A 99 -11.37 3.71 -3.28
C LEU A 99 -12.76 3.96 -2.65
N SER A 100 -13.82 3.50 -3.31
CA SER A 100 -15.18 3.53 -2.74
C SER A 100 -15.28 2.67 -1.47
N GLU A 101 -14.79 1.43 -1.53
CA GLU A 101 -14.69 0.54 -0.35
C GLU A 101 -13.83 1.15 0.75
N ALA A 102 -12.67 1.72 0.39
CA ALA A 102 -11.77 2.38 1.31
C ALA A 102 -12.43 3.60 1.97
N THR A 103 -13.31 4.34 1.30
CA THR A 103 -14.11 5.45 1.86
C THR A 103 -15.20 4.97 2.82
N ALA A 104 -15.70 3.74 2.62
CA ALA A 104 -16.72 3.14 3.48
C ALA A 104 -16.15 2.55 4.78
N LEU A 105 -14.85 2.26 4.84
CA LEU A 105 -14.21 1.78 6.06
C LEU A 105 -14.46 2.70 7.28
N PRO A 106 -14.29 2.19 8.49
CA PRO A 106 -14.11 3.03 9.65
C PRO A 106 -12.89 3.96 9.50
N LEU A 107 -12.92 5.16 10.11
CA LEU A 107 -11.72 6.02 10.20
C LEU A 107 -10.54 5.25 10.80
N ASP A 108 -10.85 4.25 11.62
CA ASP A 108 -9.88 3.51 12.39
C ASP A 108 -9.26 2.27 11.72
N ALA A 109 -9.66 1.98 10.48
CA ALA A 109 -9.15 0.85 9.73
C ALA A 109 -7.67 1.07 9.34
N PRO A 110 -6.73 0.19 9.75
CA PRO A 110 -5.32 0.33 9.38
C PRO A 110 -5.08 0.31 7.86
N GLU A 111 -5.90 -0.45 7.12
CA GLU A 111 -5.83 -0.54 5.67
C GLU A 111 -6.11 0.82 5.02
N ARG A 112 -6.99 1.63 5.63
CA ARG A 112 -7.32 2.94 5.10
C ARG A 112 -6.12 3.89 5.15
N SER A 113 -5.43 3.96 6.28
CA SER A 113 -4.22 4.79 6.41
C SER A 113 -3.16 4.37 5.40
N MET A 114 -2.95 3.06 5.23
CA MET A 114 -2.02 2.53 4.24
C MET A 114 -2.41 2.88 2.80
N ILE A 115 -3.71 2.81 2.48
CA ILE A 115 -4.24 3.13 1.15
C ILE A 115 -4.12 4.63 0.85
N VAL A 116 -4.51 5.51 1.77
CA VAL A 116 -4.37 6.96 1.58
C VAL A 116 -2.91 7.30 1.32
N ARG A 117 -2.00 6.77 2.13
CA ARG A 117 -0.56 6.98 1.95
C ARG A 117 -0.09 6.46 0.60
N ALA A 118 -0.43 5.23 0.23
CA ALA A 118 -0.02 4.66 -1.05
C ALA A 118 -0.61 5.43 -2.23
N VAL A 119 -1.84 5.92 -2.13
CA VAL A 119 -2.45 6.79 -3.14
C VAL A 119 -1.67 8.11 -3.24
N LEU A 120 -1.30 8.74 -2.13
CA LEU A 120 -0.49 9.96 -2.14
C LEU A 120 0.98 9.72 -2.57
N GLU A 121 1.58 8.56 -2.29
CA GLU A 121 2.97 8.29 -2.67
C GLU A 121 3.10 7.82 -4.13
N VAL A 122 2.16 6.99 -4.59
CA VAL A 122 2.14 6.45 -5.96
C VAL A 122 1.63 7.50 -6.95
N TRP A 123 0.77 8.41 -6.51
CA TRP A 123 0.09 9.38 -7.39
C TRP A 123 0.25 10.85 -6.99
N GLY A 124 1.00 11.17 -5.93
CA GLY A 124 1.05 12.51 -5.35
C GLY A 124 2.11 13.46 -5.88
N GLU A 125 2.66 13.22 -7.06
CA GLU A 125 3.13 14.35 -7.86
C GLU A 125 2.00 14.73 -8.84
N PRO A 126 1.48 15.98 -8.80
CA PRO A 126 0.59 16.50 -9.82
C PRO A 126 1.35 16.76 -11.13
N HIS A 127 2.15 15.80 -11.59
CA HIS A 127 2.41 15.62 -13.01
C HIS A 127 1.18 14.89 -13.54
N VAL A 128 0.20 15.70 -13.92
CA VAL A 128 -1.06 15.29 -14.52
C VAL A 128 -0.75 14.46 -15.77
N ASP A 129 -0.62 13.15 -15.58
CA ASP A 129 -1.15 12.21 -16.55
C ASP A 129 -2.67 12.21 -16.37
N GLU A 130 -3.41 12.07 -17.46
CA GLU A 130 -4.88 12.22 -17.54
C GLU A 130 -5.67 11.26 -16.61
N GLU A 131 -4.98 10.39 -15.87
CA GLU A 131 -5.55 9.34 -15.03
C GLU A 131 -5.48 9.58 -13.52
N PHE A 132 -5.01 10.75 -13.05
CA PHE A 132 -5.40 11.21 -11.71
C PHE A 132 -6.88 11.66 -11.75
N ASP A 133 -7.76 10.67 -11.92
CA ASP A 133 -9.20 10.80 -12.10
C ASP A 133 -9.84 11.44 -10.85
N MET A 134 -10.96 12.15 -11.03
CA MET A 134 -11.72 12.83 -9.97
C MET A 134 -12.01 11.91 -8.77
N THR A 135 -12.09 10.59 -9.00
CA THR A 135 -12.30 9.59 -7.95
C THR A 135 -11.18 9.56 -6.91
N THR A 136 -9.93 9.74 -7.32
CA THR A 136 -8.76 9.71 -6.42
C THR A 136 -8.67 11.00 -5.61
N GLN A 137 -8.93 12.15 -6.25
CA GLN A 137 -9.05 13.44 -5.57
C GLN A 137 -10.18 13.43 -4.54
N ASP A 138 -11.37 13.00 -4.95
CA ASP A 138 -12.53 12.91 -4.06
C ASP A 138 -12.30 11.94 -2.90
N PHE A 139 -11.56 10.84 -3.10
CA PHE A 139 -11.14 9.95 -2.02
C PHE A 139 -10.26 10.67 -0.99
N VAL A 140 -9.19 11.33 -1.44
CA VAL A 140 -8.27 12.09 -0.57
C VAL A 140 -9.00 13.22 0.15
N GLU A 141 -9.80 14.01 -0.57
CA GLU A 141 -10.57 15.12 0.02
C GLU A 141 -11.59 14.64 1.05
N ARG A 142 -12.33 13.55 0.76
CA ARG A 142 -13.27 12.97 1.73
C ARG A 142 -12.56 12.47 2.96
N TRP A 143 -11.38 11.88 2.79
CA TRP A 143 -10.55 11.46 3.91
C TRP A 143 -10.13 12.64 4.77
N GLU A 144 -9.54 13.68 4.17
CA GLU A 144 -9.13 14.88 4.90
C GLU A 144 -10.31 15.58 5.61
N ARG A 145 -11.45 15.70 4.93
CA ARG A 145 -12.66 16.31 5.50
C ARG A 145 -13.16 15.52 6.71
N ARG A 146 -13.07 14.20 6.66
CA ARG A 146 -13.50 13.32 7.76
C ARG A 146 -12.51 13.34 8.93
N LEU A 147 -11.21 13.57 8.66
CA LEU A 147 -10.21 13.82 9.71
C LEU A 147 -10.39 15.19 10.38
N ARG A 148 -10.69 16.24 9.59
CA ARG A 148 -10.89 17.61 10.10
C ARG A 148 -12.26 17.84 10.76
N GLY A 149 -13.19 16.89 10.63
CA GLY A 149 -14.52 16.97 11.26
C GLY A 149 -14.50 16.65 12.75
N GLU A 150 -15.64 16.90 13.42
CA GLU A 150 -15.83 16.57 14.84
C GLU A 150 -15.61 15.06 15.08
N GLY A 151 -14.67 14.73 15.98
CA GLY A 151 -14.33 13.35 16.33
C GLY A 151 -13.27 12.67 15.45
N GLY A 152 -12.77 13.33 14.40
CA GLY A 152 -11.71 12.79 13.53
C GLY A 152 -10.37 12.62 14.26
N GLU A 153 -9.95 13.63 15.01
CA GLU A 153 -8.76 13.56 15.87
C GLU A 153 -8.85 12.42 16.88
N GLN A 154 -9.99 12.31 17.58
CA GLN A 154 -10.16 11.27 18.59
C GLN A 154 -10.10 9.87 17.97
N ALA A 155 -10.76 9.67 16.83
CA ALA A 155 -10.68 8.41 16.10
C ALA A 155 -9.24 8.07 15.74
N MET A 156 -8.45 9.05 15.32
CA MET A 156 -7.06 8.85 14.93
C MET A 156 -6.14 8.53 16.12
N ARG A 157 -6.39 9.12 17.29
CA ARG A 157 -5.74 8.75 18.55
C ARG A 157 -6.02 7.29 18.91
N ASP A 158 -7.28 6.87 18.83
CA ASP A 158 -7.69 5.51 19.14
C ASP A 158 -7.04 4.48 18.19
N VAL A 159 -6.92 4.84 16.90
CA VAL A 159 -6.20 4.04 15.88
C VAL A 159 -4.75 3.85 16.25
N LEU A 160 -4.06 4.96 16.43
CA LEU A 160 -2.63 4.94 16.62
C LEU A 160 -2.32 4.13 17.88
N ALA A 161 -3.09 4.34 18.96
CA ALA A 161 -2.97 3.54 20.17
C ALA A 161 -3.22 2.04 19.92
N ARG A 162 -4.26 1.67 19.15
CA ARG A 162 -4.53 0.26 18.82
C ARG A 162 -3.41 -0.37 17.97
N GLN A 163 -2.91 0.35 16.97
CA GLN A 163 -1.86 -0.16 16.08
C GLN A 163 -0.53 -0.30 16.83
N LEU A 164 -0.18 0.68 17.67
CA LEU A 164 1.01 0.60 18.51
C LEU A 164 0.90 -0.57 19.49
N ARG A 165 -0.29 -0.81 20.07
CA ARG A 165 -0.54 -2.00 20.90
C ARG A 165 -0.36 -3.31 20.15
N ALA A 166 -0.90 -3.39 18.94
CA ALA A 166 -0.82 -4.58 18.11
C ALA A 166 0.63 -4.89 17.68
N ARG A 167 1.45 -3.85 17.45
CA ARG A 167 2.83 -4.01 16.96
C ARG A 167 3.86 -4.16 18.08
N PHE A 168 3.74 -3.38 19.15
CA PHE A 168 4.77 -3.23 20.18
C PHE A 168 4.34 -3.73 21.58
N GLY A 169 3.07 -4.12 21.76
CA GLY A 169 2.54 -4.56 23.05
C GLY A 169 1.96 -3.42 23.88
N GLY A 170 1.85 -3.60 25.21
CA GLY A 170 1.25 -2.58 26.08
C GLY A 170 1.92 -1.20 25.95
N LEU A 171 1.11 -0.14 25.93
CA LEU A 171 1.60 1.24 25.95
C LEU A 171 1.64 1.73 27.40
N ASP A 172 2.71 2.43 27.77
CA ASP A 172 2.78 3.07 29.06
C ASP A 172 1.96 4.38 29.10
N THR A 173 1.78 4.91 30.31
CA THR A 173 0.99 6.13 30.55
C THR A 173 1.57 7.35 29.83
N ALA A 174 2.88 7.39 29.58
CA ALA A 174 3.53 8.50 28.91
C ALA A 174 3.21 8.51 27.41
N VAL A 175 3.26 7.33 26.76
CA VAL A 175 2.87 7.15 25.37
C VAL A 175 1.38 7.43 25.17
N GLU A 176 0.52 6.93 26.07
CA GLU A 176 -0.92 7.21 26.00
C GLU A 176 -1.24 8.70 26.15
N ALA A 177 -0.56 9.40 27.07
CA ALA A 177 -0.69 10.85 27.20
C ALA A 177 -0.20 11.59 25.94
N ARG A 178 0.93 11.16 25.38
CA ARG A 178 1.50 11.75 24.16
C ARG A 178 0.56 11.63 22.96
N ILE A 179 -0.10 10.48 22.79
CA ILE A 179 -1.11 10.29 21.73
C ILE A 179 -2.33 11.17 21.99
N ARG A 180 -2.81 11.23 23.24
CA ARG A 180 -3.97 12.05 23.61
C ARG A 180 -3.75 13.54 23.32
N ASP A 181 -2.56 14.04 23.61
CA ASP A 181 -2.26 15.47 23.53
C ASP A 181 -1.76 15.90 22.13
N ALA A 182 -1.57 14.95 21.22
CA ALA A 182 -1.08 15.20 19.86
C ALA A 182 -2.13 15.80 18.92
N GLY A 183 -1.66 16.67 18.02
CA GLY A 183 -2.45 17.20 16.91
C GLY A 183 -2.50 16.28 15.70
N VAL A 184 -3.39 16.58 14.74
CA VAL A 184 -3.59 15.79 13.50
C VAL A 184 -2.28 15.51 12.76
N ASP A 185 -1.40 16.51 12.63
CA ASP A 185 -0.14 16.38 11.87
C ASP A 185 0.84 15.39 12.53
N GLU A 186 0.90 15.40 13.87
CA GLU A 186 1.72 14.46 14.63
C GLU A 186 1.16 13.05 14.54
N LEU A 187 -0.15 12.90 14.73
CA LEU A 187 -0.84 11.63 14.59
C LEU A 187 -0.66 11.04 13.19
N THR A 188 -0.68 11.89 12.15
CA THR A 188 -0.49 11.45 10.74
C THR A 188 0.91 10.89 10.58
N ARG A 189 1.91 11.69 10.99
CA ARG A 189 3.32 11.30 10.92
C ARG A 189 3.62 10.00 11.66
N TRP A 190 3.07 9.82 12.86
CA TRP A 190 3.27 8.61 13.65
C TRP A 190 2.55 7.40 13.03
N THR A 191 1.36 7.60 12.48
CA THR A 191 0.62 6.57 11.73
C THR A 191 1.39 6.15 10.48
N ASP A 192 2.13 7.05 9.82
CA ASP A 192 2.96 6.69 8.67
C ASP A 192 4.21 5.91 9.07
N ARG A 193 4.84 6.30 10.18
CA ARG A 193 6.09 5.69 10.67
C ARG A 193 5.92 4.31 11.27
N ILE A 194 4.77 4.02 11.88
CA ILE A 194 4.52 2.73 12.52
C ILE A 194 4.70 1.54 11.56
N ILE A 195 4.48 1.76 10.26
CA ILE A 195 4.59 0.75 9.21
C ILE A 195 6.04 0.25 9.11
N THR A 196 7.00 1.16 9.21
CA THR A 196 8.44 0.89 8.98
C THR A 196 9.28 0.88 10.25
N ALA A 197 8.78 1.44 11.36
CA ALA A 197 9.50 1.54 12.64
C ALA A 197 9.90 0.15 13.17
N ALA A 198 11.15 0.02 13.61
CA ALA A 198 11.68 -1.21 14.20
C ALA A 198 11.36 -1.30 15.70
N ALA A 199 11.31 -0.15 16.38
CA ALA A 199 10.94 -0.01 17.79
C ALA A 199 9.86 1.08 17.99
N LEU A 200 9.23 1.08 19.15
CA LEU A 200 8.20 2.06 19.53
C LEU A 200 8.75 3.51 19.47
N ASP A 201 9.97 3.71 19.97
CA ASP A 201 10.60 5.03 19.99
C ASP A 201 10.87 5.59 18.58
N ASP A 202 11.12 4.72 17.58
CA ASP A 202 11.34 5.14 16.19
C ASP A 202 10.09 5.78 15.57
N VAL A 203 8.90 5.45 16.08
CA VAL A 203 7.64 6.08 15.63
C VAL A 203 7.64 7.56 16.01
N PHE A 204 8.15 7.87 17.19
CA PHE A 204 8.05 9.16 17.84
C PHE A 204 9.29 10.07 17.68
N ALA A 205 10.35 9.59 17.03
CA ALA A 205 11.57 10.37 16.77
C ALA A 205 11.25 11.69 16.05
N GLU A 206 11.93 12.80 16.35
CA GLU A 206 11.80 14.01 15.52
C GLU A 206 12.49 13.79 14.15
N PRO A 207 12.05 14.48 13.09
CA PRO A 207 12.75 14.44 11.80
C PRO A 207 14.20 14.93 11.88
#